data_AF-A0A920MU25-F1
#
_entry.id   AF-A0A920MU25-F1
#
_cell.length_a   1.000
_cell.length_b   1.000
_cell.length_c   1.000
_cell.angle_alpha   90.00
_cell.angle_beta   90.00
_cell.angle_gamma   90.00
#
_symmetry.space_group_name_H-M   'P 1'
#
loop_
_entity.id
_entity.type
_entity.pdbx_description
1 polymer ?
#
loop_
_entity_poly.entity_id
_entity_poly.type
_entity_poly.pdbx_seq_one_letter_code
_entity_poly.pdbx_strand_id
1 'polypeptide(L)'
;MEKRLHITPVQFFLGGIGTDAKHSFFQLLHQGTTTIPSDFIVFCKPSISSDALSEDTFLKQHEILVANCFAQNKALAIGSGRESGEKKN
;
A
#
# COMPACT_ATOMS: atom_id res chain seq x y z
N MET A 1 29.42 -5.92 36.89
CA MET A 1 28.13 -5.34 36.44
C MET A 1 28.26 -5.02 34.96
N GLU A 2 27.62 -5.83 34.13
CA GLU A 2 27.70 -5.74 32.67
C GLU A 2 26.75 -4.61 32.20
N LYS A 3 27.30 -3.57 31.57
CA LYS A 3 26.50 -2.47 31.03
C LYS A 3 25.85 -2.94 29.73
N ARG A 4 24.57 -3.29 29.78
CA ARG A 4 23.76 -3.58 28.60
C ARG A 4 23.62 -2.32 27.76
N LEU A 5 24.31 -2.25 26.63
CA LEU A 5 24.11 -1.21 25.62
C LEU A 5 22.75 -1.45 24.96
N HIS A 6 21.81 -0.51 25.12
CA HIS A 6 20.57 -0.51 24.35
C HIS A 6 20.90 -0.09 22.91
N ILE A 7 21.07 -1.08 22.04
CA ILE A 7 21.10 -0.89 20.60
C ILE A 7 19.73 -1.23 20.03
N THR A 8 19.08 -0.27 19.37
CA THR A 8 17.91 -0.54 18.55
C THR A 8 18.40 -1.16 17.23
N PRO A 9 18.04 -2.41 16.92
CA PRO A 9 18.46 -3.04 15.66
C PRO A 9 17.86 -2.31 14.45
N VAL A 10 18.54 -2.40 13.31
CA VAL A 10 18.05 -1.85 12.03
C VAL A 10 16.75 -2.55 11.62
N GLN A 11 15.80 -1.78 11.10
CA GLN A 11 14.52 -2.30 10.64
C GLN A 11 14.68 -3.19 9.39
N PHE A 12 13.89 -4.24 9.31
CA PHE A 12 13.80 -5.10 8.14
C PHE A 12 12.80 -4.52 7.15
N PHE A 13 13.21 -4.34 5.90
CA PHE A 13 12.38 -3.77 4.85
C PHE A 13 11.87 -4.86 3.90
N LEU A 14 10.57 -4.93 3.73
CA LEU A 14 9.88 -5.79 2.76
C LEU A 14 9.09 -4.90 1.81
N GLY A 15 9.03 -5.25 0.52
CA GLY A 15 8.31 -4.48 -0.49
C GLY A 15 7.92 -5.32 -1.70
N GLY A 16 7.07 -4.74 -2.55
CA GLY A 16 6.63 -5.32 -3.82
C GLY A 16 6.05 -4.24 -4.72
N ILE A 17 5.90 -4.53 -6.01
CA ILE A 17 5.28 -3.59 -6.97
C ILE A 17 3.76 -3.61 -6.84
N GLY A 18 3.13 -2.46 -7.04
CA GLY A 18 1.68 -2.39 -7.20
C GLY A 18 1.29 -2.85 -8.62
N THR A 19 0.26 -3.69 -8.79
CA THR A 19 -0.72 -4.20 -7.82
C THR A 19 -0.40 -5.56 -7.19
N ASP A 20 0.66 -6.23 -7.63
CA ASP A 20 0.97 -7.62 -7.26
C ASP A 20 1.16 -7.82 -5.75
N ALA A 21 1.72 -6.83 -5.07
CA ALA A 21 1.89 -6.84 -3.62
C ALA A 21 0.55 -7.04 -2.86
N LYS A 22 -0.58 -6.60 -3.43
CA LYS A 22 -1.92 -6.79 -2.85
C LYS A 22 -2.30 -8.26 -2.68
N HIS A 23 -1.77 -9.14 -3.53
CA HIS A 23 -2.06 -10.58 -3.51
C HIS A 23 -1.03 -11.38 -2.71
N SER A 24 -0.01 -10.72 -2.17
CA SER A 24 1.05 -11.39 -1.39
C SER A 24 0.85 -11.18 0.12
N PHE A 25 1.06 -9.96 0.62
CA PHE A 25 1.16 -9.71 2.07
C PHE A 25 0.20 -8.64 2.59
N PHE A 26 -0.62 -8.03 1.74
CA PHE A 26 -1.57 -6.99 2.17
C PHE A 26 -2.63 -7.51 3.14
N GLN A 27 -2.95 -8.81 3.12
CA GLN A 27 -3.83 -9.42 4.13
C GLN A 27 -3.22 -9.33 5.54
N LEU A 28 -1.92 -9.59 5.66
CA LEU A 28 -1.21 -9.44 6.93
C LEU A 28 -1.16 -7.97 7.36
N LEU A 29 -0.97 -7.03 6.42
CA LEU A 29 -0.98 -5.60 6.74
C LEU A 29 -2.34 -5.10 7.24
N HIS A 30 -3.44 -5.60 6.67
CA HIS A 30 -4.79 -5.15 7.03
C HIS A 30 -5.37 -5.85 8.27
N GLN A 31 -5.11 -7.15 8.43
CA GLN A 31 -5.78 -7.99 9.44
C GLN A 31 -4.82 -8.72 10.39
N GLY A 32 -3.51 -8.49 10.25
CA GLY A 32 -2.51 -9.02 11.16
C GLY A 32 -2.66 -8.43 12.57
N THR A 33 -2.08 -9.12 13.55
CA THR A 33 -2.15 -8.71 14.96
C THR A 33 -1.15 -7.60 15.32
N THR A 34 -0.25 -7.25 14.41
CA THR A 34 0.83 -6.28 14.62
C THR A 34 0.75 -5.18 13.58
N THR A 35 0.79 -3.93 14.03
CA THR A 35 0.88 -2.76 13.14
C THR A 35 2.26 -2.68 12.51
N ILE A 36 2.33 -2.72 11.18
CA ILE A 36 3.58 -2.57 10.41
C ILE A 36 3.52 -1.23 9.68
N PRO A 37 4.40 -0.26 10.00
CA PRO A 37 4.47 0.99 9.26
C PRO A 37 4.84 0.70 7.80
N SER A 38 4.18 1.38 6.87
CA SER A 38 4.30 1.11 5.43
C SER A 38 4.40 2.41 4.64
N ASP A 39 5.41 2.49 3.78
CA ASP A 39 5.61 3.61 2.86
C ASP A 39 5.03 3.29 1.47
N PHE A 40 4.17 4.17 0.96
CA PHE A 40 3.59 4.05 -0.38
C PHE A 40 4.22 5.07 -1.33
N ILE A 41 4.80 4.57 -2.42
CA ILE A 41 5.46 5.41 -3.44
C ILE A 41 4.74 5.20 -4.77
N VAL A 42 4.32 6.28 -5.40
CA VAL A 42 3.71 6.28 -6.74
C VAL A 42 4.16 7.51 -7.53
N PHE A 43 4.37 7.37 -8.83
CA PHE A 43 4.73 8.49 -9.70
C PHE A 43 3.51 9.33 -10.07
N CYS A 44 3.68 10.65 -10.20
CA CYS A 44 2.61 11.55 -10.61
C CYS A 44 2.26 11.45 -12.11
N LYS A 45 3.19 10.94 -12.92
CA LYS A 45 3.02 10.74 -14.36
C LYS A 45 3.54 9.36 -14.73
N PRO A 46 2.90 8.68 -15.69
CA PRO A 46 3.39 7.40 -16.16
C PRO A 46 4.60 7.59 -17.09
N SER A 47 5.51 6.63 -17.08
CA SER A 47 6.59 6.56 -18.06
C SER A 47 6.05 5.87 -19.31
N ILE A 48 5.64 6.64 -20.32
CA ILE A 48 5.13 6.10 -21.58
C ILE A 48 6.31 5.49 -22.35
N SER A 49 6.29 4.18 -22.57
CA SER A 49 7.23 3.51 -23.48
C SER A 49 6.63 3.44 -24.89
N SER A 50 7.49 3.51 -25.91
CA SER A 50 7.12 3.47 -27.33
C SER A 50 6.45 2.16 -27.78
N ASP A 51 6.53 1.13 -26.94
CA ASP A 51 6.19 -0.25 -27.31
C ASP A 51 4.84 -0.70 -26.71
N ALA A 52 4.10 0.23 -26.11
CA ALA A 52 2.87 -0.07 -25.37
C ALA A 52 1.58 0.17 -26.20
N LEU A 53 0.47 -0.33 -25.65
CA LEU A 53 -0.92 -0.05 -26.03
C LEU A 53 -1.17 1.45 -26.32
N SER A 54 -2.31 1.80 -26.93
CA SER A 54 -2.66 3.21 -27.17
C SER A 54 -2.44 4.07 -25.91
N GLU A 55 -1.89 5.28 -26.09
CA GLU A 55 -1.54 6.19 -25.00
C GLU A 55 -2.68 6.37 -23.99
N ASP A 56 -3.92 6.47 -24.48
CA ASP A 56 -5.15 6.53 -23.68
C ASP A 56 -5.33 5.33 -22.74
N THR A 57 -5.02 4.12 -23.20
CA THR A 57 -5.13 2.89 -22.39
C THR A 57 -4.12 2.93 -21.23
N PHE A 58 -2.91 3.38 -21.51
CA PHE A 58 -1.84 3.44 -20.51
C PHE A 58 -2.10 4.52 -19.46
N LEU A 59 -2.59 5.70 -19.88
CA LEU A 59 -3.02 6.75 -18.97
C LEU A 59 -4.11 6.27 -18.01
N LYS A 60 -5.13 5.57 -18.53
CA LYS A 60 -6.20 4.97 -17.70
C LYS A 60 -5.67 3.94 -16.71
N GLN A 61 -4.74 3.08 -17.12
CA GLN A 61 -4.11 2.11 -16.22
C GLN A 61 -3.33 2.80 -15.10
N HIS A 62 -2.62 3.87 -15.42
CA HIS A 62 -1.90 4.66 -14.43
C HIS A 62 -2.84 5.35 -13.43
N GLU A 63 -3.96 5.91 -13.89
CA GLU A 63 -4.98 6.47 -13.01
C GLU A 63 -5.52 5.42 -12.02
N ILE A 64 -5.81 4.20 -12.49
CA ILE A 64 -6.24 3.10 -11.64
C ILE A 64 -5.15 2.71 -10.62
N LEU A 65 -3.89 2.68 -11.04
CA LEU A 65 -2.76 2.40 -10.14
C LEU A 65 -2.65 3.46 -9.03
N VAL A 66 -2.72 4.74 -9.39
CA VAL A 66 -2.67 5.87 -8.44
C VAL A 66 -3.86 5.82 -7.48
N ALA A 67 -5.08 5.61 -7.99
CA ALA A 67 -6.28 5.48 -7.16
C ALA A 67 -6.15 4.32 -6.16
N ASN A 68 -5.59 3.20 -6.60
CA ASN A 68 -5.32 2.04 -5.75
C ASN A 68 -4.31 2.34 -4.65
N CYS A 69 -3.23 3.07 -4.95
CA CYS A 69 -2.22 3.46 -3.97
C CYS A 69 -2.86 4.26 -2.82
N PHE A 70 -3.65 5.29 -3.14
CA PHE A 70 -4.33 6.10 -2.14
C PHE A 70 -5.40 5.31 -1.37
N ALA A 71 -6.18 4.48 -2.05
CA ALA A 71 -7.20 3.67 -1.41
C ALA A 71 -6.60 2.70 -0.37
N GLN A 72 -5.46 2.07 -0.68
CA GLN A 72 -4.79 1.15 0.24
C GLN A 72 -4.20 1.87 1.46
N ASN A 73 -3.54 3.02 1.24
CA ASN A 73 -3.03 3.84 2.32
C ASN A 73 -4.17 4.28 3.26
N LYS A 74 -5.28 4.77 2.70
CA LYS A 74 -6.47 5.14 3.48
C LYS A 74 -7.06 3.96 4.24
N ALA A 75 -7.17 2.79 3.61
CA ALA A 75 -7.71 1.59 4.23
C ALA A 75 -6.86 1.12 5.43
N LEU A 76 -5.53 1.20 5.33
CA LEU A 76 -4.64 0.90 6.46
C LEU A 76 -4.73 1.95 7.58
N ALA A 77 -4.87 3.23 7.22
CA ALA A 77 -4.92 4.31 8.21
C ALA A 77 -6.23 4.37 9.00
N ILE A 78 -7.37 4.08 8.34
CA ILE A 78 -8.71 4.29 8.92
C ILE A 78 -9.39 2.96 9.28
N GLY A 79 -9.09 1.88 8.55
CA GLY A 79 -9.81 0.62 8.64
C GLY A 79 -11.25 0.72 8.14
N SER A 80 -11.98 -0.41 8.20
CA SER A 80 -13.43 -0.42 8.06
C SER A 80 -14.05 -0.42 9.45
N GLY A 81 -14.68 0.68 9.86
CA GLY A 81 -15.40 0.73 11.13
C GLY A 81 -16.42 -0.41 11.23
N ARG A 82 -16.62 -0.96 12.43
CA ARG A 82 -17.61 -2.03 12.68
C ARG A 82 -19.08 -1.59 12.46
N GLU A 83 -19.32 -0.35 12.05
CA GLU A 83 -20.63 0.27 11.81
C GLU A 83 -20.85 0.71 10.34
N SER A 84 -20.47 -0.10 9.35
CA SER A 84 -21.04 0.06 7.99
C SER A 84 -22.23 -0.88 7.72
N GLY A 85 -22.72 -1.57 8.75
CA GLY A 85 -24.08 -2.12 8.76
C GLY A 85 -25.06 -1.08 9.31
N GLU A 86 -25.97 -0.62 8.45
CA GLU A 86 -27.21 0.10 8.76
C GLU A 86 -27.11 1.52 9.35
N LYS A 87 -27.46 2.53 8.54
CA LYS A 87 -28.71 3.30 8.68
C LYS A 87 -29.14 3.84 7.31
N LYS A 88 -30.04 3.12 6.64
CA LYS A 88 -30.89 3.67 5.58
C LYS A 88 -32.31 3.75 6.16
N ASN A 89 -32.64 4.90 6.75
CA ASN A 89 -34.04 5.29 6.95
C ASN A 89 -34.63 5.73 5.62
#